data_AF-A0AAU9RGC1-F1
#
_entry.id   AF-A0AAU9RGC1-F1
#
_cell.length_a   1.000
_cell.length_b   1.000
_cell.length_c   1.000
_cell.angle_alpha   90.00
_cell.angle_beta   90.00
_cell.angle_gamma   90.00
#
_symmetry.space_group_name_H-M   'P 1'
#
loop_
_entity.id
_entity.type
_entity.pdbx_description
1 polymer ?
#
loop_
_entity_poly.entity_id
_entity_poly.type
_entity_poly.pdbx_seq_one_letter_code
_entity_poly.pdbx_strand_id
1 'polypeptide(L)'
;MGNLGGYASFRVHNLVEKSTNPIWGTLGVLVGEFFYVKESEVTMMFVTLEKISAQDPKYADILLLENYAAFQNSLYDLANVVPTLAKFYHQASENYELACTRHISMIIYYQFERLFQFARRIEDLVYTTTPEEIAFQVGLSKMDLRKVVKASLSGVDKSINAMYKKLQKNLTSEELLPSLWDKCKYIVKDFLDKYHSFAELVAKVYPTENIPAVSEMRDLLATM
;
A
#
# COMPACT_ATOMS: atom_id res chain seq x y z
N MET A 1 28.13 -9.29 44.30
CA MET A 1 27.15 -10.21 43.67
C MET A 1 26.67 -9.56 42.40
N GLY A 2 26.75 -10.24 41.26
CA GLY A 2 26.31 -9.72 39.96
C GLY A 2 27.35 -10.01 38.88
N ASN A 3 27.51 -11.29 38.52
CA ASN A 3 28.33 -11.70 37.39
C ASN A 3 27.50 -12.62 36.49
N LEU A 4 27.74 -12.48 35.18
CA LEU A 4 27.45 -13.40 34.07
C LEU A 4 26.00 -13.45 33.53
N GLY A 5 25.84 -12.80 32.37
CA GLY A 5 24.88 -13.16 31.32
C GLY A 5 25.32 -12.42 30.07
N GLY A 6 26.13 -12.99 29.19
CA GLY A 6 25.69 -14.05 28.28
C GLY A 6 25.66 -13.43 26.88
N TYR A 7 26.80 -13.54 26.19
CA TYR A 7 27.12 -12.94 24.90
C TYR A 7 26.04 -13.12 23.84
N ALA A 8 25.58 -12.02 23.23
CA ALA A 8 24.84 -12.01 21.96
C ALA A 8 25.66 -11.23 20.91
N SER A 9 26.83 -11.76 20.55
CA SER A 9 27.74 -11.20 19.54
C SER A 9 27.40 -11.67 18.11
N PHE A 10 26.22 -12.25 17.86
CA PHE A 10 25.94 -12.93 16.61
C PHE A 10 25.00 -12.11 15.69
N ARG A 11 25.56 -11.63 14.56
CA ARG A 11 24.91 -11.20 13.30
C ARG A 11 24.49 -9.73 13.06
N VAL A 12 25.23 -8.74 13.56
CA VAL A 12 25.20 -7.38 12.94
C VAL A 12 25.97 -7.37 11.58
N HIS A 13 26.93 -8.27 11.41
CA HIS A 13 27.80 -8.32 10.23
C HIS A 13 27.09 -8.66 8.90
N ASN A 14 25.89 -9.28 8.94
CA ASN A 14 25.15 -9.66 7.73
C ASN A 14 24.24 -8.56 7.17
N LEU A 15 23.96 -7.51 7.93
CA LEU A 15 23.10 -6.38 7.50
C LEU A 15 23.86 -5.39 6.60
N VAL A 16 25.19 -5.29 6.76
CA VAL A 16 26.04 -4.36 6.01
C VAL A 16 26.41 -4.89 4.62
N GLU A 17 26.57 -6.21 4.45
CA GLU A 17 27.01 -6.79 3.16
C GLU A 17 25.89 -6.96 2.12
N LYS A 18 24.61 -7.01 2.53
CA LYS A 18 23.48 -7.22 1.62
C LYS A 18 22.71 -5.96 1.25
N SER A 19 22.96 -4.85 1.93
CA SER A 19 22.33 -3.56 1.65
C SER A 19 23.25 -2.71 0.77
N THR A 20 22.86 -2.47 -0.49
CA THR A 20 23.46 -1.41 -1.31
C THR A 20 23.05 0.00 -0.85
N ASN A 21 22.22 0.10 0.20
CA ASN A 21 21.71 1.36 0.72
C ASN A 21 22.66 1.89 1.84
N PRO A 22 23.31 3.05 1.63
CA PRO A 22 24.35 3.59 2.52
C PRO A 22 23.87 3.94 3.93
N ILE A 23 22.56 4.06 4.15
CA ILE A 23 21.96 4.33 5.46
C ILE A 23 22.26 3.18 6.44
N TRP A 24 22.29 1.94 5.96
CA TRP A 24 22.55 0.75 6.78
C TRP A 24 24.04 0.58 7.15
N GLY A 25 24.95 1.08 6.32
CA GLY A 25 26.38 1.11 6.62
C GLY A 25 26.70 1.97 7.85
N THR A 26 25.97 3.06 8.06
CA THR A 26 26.07 3.91 9.25
C THR A 26 25.38 3.27 10.47
N LEU A 27 24.28 2.54 10.27
CA LEU A 27 23.59 1.77 11.32
C LEU A 27 24.45 0.62 11.87
N GLY A 28 25.15 -0.13 11.02
CA GLY A 28 26.02 -1.23 11.46
C GLY A 28 27.16 -0.78 12.37
N VAL A 29 27.68 0.44 12.16
CA VAL A 29 28.73 1.05 12.98
C VAL A 29 28.16 1.63 14.28
N LEU A 30 27.01 2.31 14.23
CA LEU A 30 26.39 2.91 15.43
C LEU A 30 25.83 1.88 16.41
N VAL A 31 25.26 0.78 15.91
CA VAL A 31 24.69 -0.29 16.75
C VAL A 31 25.80 -1.23 17.29
N GLY A 32 26.92 -1.32 16.58
CA GLY A 32 28.06 -2.18 16.95
C GLY A 32 28.98 -1.60 18.01
N GLU A 33 29.14 -0.26 18.10
CA GLU A 33 30.21 0.33 18.92
C GLU A 33 29.79 0.95 20.26
N PHE A 34 28.51 1.19 20.53
CA PHE A 34 28.10 1.75 21.82
C PHE A 34 26.80 1.15 22.34
N PHE A 35 26.82 0.70 23.59
CA PHE A 35 25.67 0.25 24.39
C PHE A 35 24.62 1.36 24.67
N TYR A 36 24.54 2.40 23.84
CA TYR A 36 23.58 3.50 23.91
C TYR A 36 23.08 3.83 22.51
N VAL A 37 22.05 3.13 22.04
CA VAL A 37 21.21 3.70 20.98
C VAL A 37 20.55 4.94 21.58
N LYS A 38 21.01 6.13 21.21
CA LYS A 38 20.37 7.35 21.68
C LYS A 38 19.03 7.47 20.96
N GLU A 39 17.96 7.68 21.71
CA GLU A 39 16.62 7.87 21.14
C GLU A 39 16.60 8.89 19.99
N SER A 40 17.42 9.95 20.11
CA SER A 40 17.59 10.98 19.09
C SER A 40 18.09 10.46 17.74
N GLU A 41 18.90 9.39 17.72
CA GLU A 41 19.45 8.81 16.50
C GLU A 41 18.36 8.04 15.74
N VAL A 42 17.55 7.25 16.44
CA VAL A 42 16.41 6.54 15.84
C VAL A 42 15.36 7.52 15.32
N THR A 43 15.07 8.58 16.09
CA THR A 43 14.18 9.66 15.62
C THR A 43 14.74 10.35 14.38
N MET A 44 16.02 10.70 14.37
CA MET A 44 16.65 11.34 13.21
C MET A 44 16.66 10.44 11.98
N MET A 45 16.83 9.13 12.17
CA MET A 45 16.73 8.13 11.12
C MET A 45 15.33 8.13 10.48
N PHE A 46 14.25 8.06 11.26
CA PHE A 46 12.90 8.12 10.71
C PHE A 46 12.65 9.43 9.95
N VAL A 47 13.05 10.57 10.52
CA VAL A 47 12.92 11.87 9.85
C VAL A 47 13.69 11.91 8.52
N THR A 48 14.90 11.34 8.50
CA THR A 48 15.72 11.28 7.29
C THR A 48 15.11 10.36 6.25
N LEU A 49 14.57 9.21 6.67
CA LEU A 49 13.90 8.26 5.81
C LEU A 49 12.69 8.89 5.10
N GLU A 50 11.85 9.61 5.84
CA GLU A 50 10.71 10.37 5.29
C GLU A 50 11.15 11.47 4.32
N LYS A 51 12.27 12.16 4.60
CA LYS A 51 12.81 13.17 3.68
C LYS A 51 13.33 12.55 2.39
N ILE A 52 13.96 11.38 2.45
CA ILE A 52 14.48 10.69 1.27
C ILE A 52 13.33 10.13 0.44
N SER A 53 12.33 9.50 1.07
CA SER A 53 11.15 8.99 0.36
C SER A 53 10.43 10.10 -0.41
N ALA A 54 10.34 11.30 0.16
CA ALA A 54 9.70 12.45 -0.47
C ALA A 54 10.43 12.98 -1.73
N GLN A 55 11.70 12.63 -1.97
CA GLN A 55 12.45 13.07 -3.15
C GLN A 55 12.00 12.37 -4.43
N ASP A 56 11.47 11.14 -4.31
CA ASP A 56 10.90 10.40 -5.43
C ASP A 56 9.51 9.84 -5.04
N PRO A 57 8.44 10.62 -5.23
CA PRO A 57 7.09 10.23 -4.86
C PRO A 57 6.60 8.93 -5.52
N LYS A 58 7.21 8.53 -6.65
CA LYS A 58 6.84 7.29 -7.35
C LYS A 58 7.24 6.05 -6.55
N TYR A 59 8.34 6.11 -5.81
CA TYR A 59 8.89 4.99 -5.05
C TYR A 59 8.84 5.21 -3.53
N ALA A 60 8.30 6.35 -3.08
CA ALA A 60 8.26 6.75 -1.68
C ALA A 60 7.72 5.64 -0.76
N ASP A 61 6.52 5.12 -1.01
CA ASP A 61 5.90 4.13 -0.13
C ASP A 61 6.66 2.80 -0.11
N ILE A 62 7.25 2.38 -1.24
CA ILE A 62 8.08 1.17 -1.32
C ILE A 62 9.32 1.33 -0.45
N LEU A 63 9.99 2.49 -0.58
CA LEU A 63 11.17 2.79 0.23
C LEU A 63 10.81 2.77 1.72
N LEU A 64 9.70 3.41 2.11
CA LEU A 64 9.25 3.43 3.50
C LEU A 64 8.92 2.02 4.01
N LEU A 65 8.08 1.26 3.31
CA LEU A 65 7.65 -0.04 3.79
C LEU A 65 8.82 -1.04 3.91
N GLU A 66 9.77 -1.05 2.96
CA GLU A 66 10.92 -1.96 3.04
C GLU A 66 11.87 -1.60 4.18
N ASN A 67 12.13 -0.31 4.38
CA ASN A 67 13.04 0.14 5.45
C ASN A 67 12.41 -0.03 6.83
N TYR A 68 11.11 0.25 7.00
CA TYR A 68 10.42 0.01 8.27
C TYR A 68 10.32 -1.50 8.57
N ALA A 69 10.05 -2.35 7.58
CA ALA A 69 10.06 -3.79 7.77
C ALA A 69 11.45 -4.31 8.17
N ALA A 70 12.51 -3.84 7.51
CA ALA A 70 13.89 -4.18 7.87
C ALA A 70 14.24 -3.72 9.30
N PHE A 71 13.78 -2.53 9.69
CA PHE A 71 13.96 -2.01 11.05
C PHE A 71 13.22 -2.88 12.08
N GLN A 72 11.95 -3.22 11.84
CA GLN A 72 11.17 -4.10 12.72
C GLN A 72 11.83 -5.46 12.89
N ASN A 73 12.22 -6.12 11.79
CA ASN A 73 12.90 -7.42 11.83
C ASN A 73 14.21 -7.36 12.62
N SER A 74 14.96 -6.26 12.51
CA SER A 74 16.22 -6.08 13.22
C SER A 74 16.03 -5.76 14.71
N LEU A 75 14.91 -5.13 15.08
CA LEU A 75 14.65 -4.66 16.43
C LEU A 75 13.75 -5.61 17.26
N TYR A 76 13.10 -6.58 16.63
CA TYR A 76 12.07 -7.43 17.25
C TYR A 76 12.48 -8.02 18.61
N ASP A 77 13.59 -8.77 18.66
CA ASP A 77 14.05 -9.41 19.91
C ASP A 77 14.41 -8.38 20.98
N LEU A 78 15.02 -7.27 20.58
CA LEU A 78 15.49 -6.23 21.50
C LEU A 78 14.33 -5.39 22.05
N ALA A 79 13.31 -5.12 21.24
CA ALA A 79 12.10 -4.41 21.65
C ALA A 79 11.31 -5.16 22.74
N ASN A 80 11.36 -6.50 22.74
CA ASN A 80 10.68 -7.32 23.75
C ASN A 80 11.31 -7.24 25.14
N VAL A 81 12.60 -6.83 25.23
CA VAL A 81 13.34 -6.77 26.49
C VAL A 81 13.75 -5.35 26.89
N VAL A 82 13.72 -4.40 25.96
CA VAL A 82 14.02 -2.97 26.20
C VAL A 82 12.78 -2.10 25.93
N PRO A 83 12.08 -1.64 26.97
CA PRO A 83 10.85 -0.84 26.82
C PRO A 83 11.03 0.43 25.98
N THR A 84 12.18 1.08 26.09
CA THR A 84 12.51 2.28 25.31
C THR A 84 12.56 2.02 23.81
N LEU A 85 12.89 0.80 23.38
CA LEU A 85 12.96 0.41 21.97
C LEU A 85 11.61 -0.10 21.46
N ALA A 86 10.74 -0.61 22.35
CA ALA A 86 9.36 -0.98 22.00
C ALA A 86 8.59 0.18 21.38
N LYS A 87 8.76 1.42 21.87
CA LYS A 87 8.09 2.60 21.29
C LYS A 87 8.47 2.84 19.83
N PHE A 88 9.74 2.63 19.47
CA PHE A 88 10.23 2.81 18.10
C PHE A 88 9.82 1.66 17.21
N TYR A 89 9.77 0.44 17.75
CA TYR A 89 9.19 -0.71 17.06
C TYR A 89 7.71 -0.47 16.70
N HIS A 90 6.91 0.03 17.65
CA HIS A 90 5.51 0.37 17.41
C HIS A 90 5.37 1.49 16.38
N GLN A 91 6.15 2.57 16.50
CA GLN A 91 6.13 3.66 15.53
C GLN A 91 6.52 3.19 14.12
N ALA A 92 7.55 2.36 13.99
CA ALA A 92 7.92 1.75 12.71
C ALA A 92 6.80 0.87 12.16
N SER A 93 6.10 0.14 13.02
CA SER A 93 4.94 -0.66 12.64
C SER A 93 3.81 0.18 12.09
N GLU A 94 3.46 1.29 12.75
CA GLU A 94 2.41 2.18 12.28
C GLU A 94 2.79 2.80 10.93
N ASN A 95 4.04 3.27 10.78
CA ASN A 95 4.51 3.83 9.53
C ASN A 95 4.59 2.79 8.39
N TYR A 96 5.01 1.56 8.70
CA TYR A 96 4.98 0.42 7.77
C TYR A 96 3.56 0.17 7.27
N GLU A 97 2.60 0.04 8.18
CA GLU A 97 1.19 -0.19 7.83
C GLU A 97 0.63 0.93 6.96
N LEU A 98 0.90 2.19 7.32
CA LEU A 98 0.48 3.35 6.53
C LEU A 98 1.07 3.32 5.11
N ALA A 99 2.36 3.03 4.97
CA ALA A 99 3.01 2.91 3.66
C ALA A 99 2.43 1.75 2.84
N CYS A 100 2.15 0.60 3.47
CA CYS A 100 1.49 -0.53 2.82
C CYS A 100 0.11 -0.13 2.30
N THR A 101 -0.73 0.50 3.13
CA THR A 101 -2.08 0.93 2.74
C THR A 101 -2.02 1.90 1.57
N ARG A 102 -1.12 2.91 1.60
CA ARG A 102 -0.96 3.88 0.51
C ARG A 102 -0.50 3.21 -0.79
N HIS A 103 0.51 2.34 -0.72
CA HIS A 103 1.04 1.67 -1.89
C HIS A 103 0.01 0.77 -2.56
N ILE A 104 -0.68 -0.06 -1.77
CA ILE A 104 -1.73 -0.95 -2.27
C ILE A 104 -2.89 -0.14 -2.87
N SER A 105 -3.32 0.91 -2.17
CA SER A 105 -4.36 1.81 -2.69
C SER A 105 -3.96 2.38 -4.05
N MET A 106 -2.73 2.88 -4.17
CA MET A 106 -2.20 3.42 -5.43
C MET A 106 -2.27 2.37 -6.56
N ILE A 107 -1.92 1.12 -6.29
CA ILE A 107 -1.97 0.05 -7.29
C ILE A 107 -3.41 -0.24 -7.74
N ILE A 108 -4.35 -0.32 -6.80
CA ILE A 108 -5.78 -0.52 -7.12
C ILE A 108 -6.32 0.66 -7.92
N TYR A 109 -6.03 1.90 -7.48
CA TYR A 109 -6.44 3.12 -8.18
C TYR A 109 -5.88 3.18 -9.59
N TYR A 110 -4.61 2.83 -9.78
CA TYR A 110 -4.01 2.77 -11.11
C TYR A 110 -4.68 1.73 -12.00
N GLN A 111 -5.01 0.56 -11.43
CA GLN A 111 -5.64 -0.52 -12.19
C GLN A 111 -7.06 -0.16 -12.64
N PHE A 112 -7.82 0.54 -11.80
CA PHE A 112 -9.22 0.92 -12.06
C PHE A 112 -9.40 2.41 -12.33
N GLU A 113 -8.33 3.12 -12.75
CA GLU A 113 -8.31 4.58 -12.87
C GLU A 113 -9.46 5.12 -13.74
N ARG A 114 -9.66 4.51 -14.91
CA ARG A 114 -10.72 4.92 -15.85
C ARG A 114 -12.11 4.79 -15.26
N LEU A 115 -12.36 3.73 -14.49
CA LEU A 115 -13.63 3.49 -13.82
C LEU A 115 -13.88 4.56 -12.76
N PHE A 116 -12.87 4.83 -11.93
CA PHE A 116 -12.99 5.82 -10.85
C PHE A 116 -13.11 7.25 -11.37
N GLN A 117 -12.37 7.62 -12.43
CA GLN A 117 -12.52 8.92 -13.07
C GLN A 117 -13.91 9.09 -13.66
N PHE A 118 -14.47 8.05 -14.29
CA PHE A 118 -15.83 8.09 -14.83
C PHE A 118 -16.88 8.21 -13.74
N ALA A 119 -16.76 7.41 -12.66
CA ALA A 119 -17.64 7.46 -11.51
C ALA A 119 -17.66 8.85 -10.85
N ARG A 120 -16.47 9.42 -10.61
CA ARG A 120 -16.33 10.76 -10.02
C ARG A 120 -17.00 11.85 -10.85
N ARG A 121 -16.86 11.79 -12.18
CA ARG A 121 -17.53 12.76 -13.07
C ARG A 121 -19.06 12.69 -12.98
N ILE A 122 -19.62 11.50 -12.75
CA ILE A 122 -21.06 11.36 -12.50
C ILE A 122 -21.39 11.95 -11.13
N GLU A 123 -20.65 11.58 -10.08
CA GLU A 123 -20.85 12.09 -8.72
C GLU A 123 -20.87 13.62 -8.67
N ASP A 124 -19.90 14.26 -9.31
CA ASP A 124 -19.79 15.73 -9.35
C ASP A 124 -21.01 16.39 -10.03
N LEU A 125 -21.56 15.76 -11.08
CA LEU A 125 -22.68 16.32 -11.84
C LEU A 125 -24.05 16.05 -11.21
N VAL A 126 -24.22 14.98 -10.43
CA VAL A 126 -25.50 14.67 -9.78
C VAL A 126 -25.95 15.78 -8.82
N TYR A 127 -25.03 16.61 -8.32
CA TYR A 127 -25.37 17.75 -7.46
C TYR A 127 -25.94 18.95 -8.22
N THR A 128 -25.74 19.05 -9.53
CA THR A 128 -26.09 20.23 -10.33
C THR A 128 -26.99 19.93 -11.53
N THR A 129 -27.10 18.66 -11.91
CA THR A 129 -27.68 18.22 -13.17
C THR A 129 -28.58 17.01 -12.93
N THR A 130 -29.72 16.93 -13.62
CA THR A 130 -30.62 15.78 -13.47
C THR A 130 -29.98 14.51 -14.03
N PRO A 131 -30.27 13.32 -13.47
CA PRO A 131 -29.71 12.05 -13.95
C PRO A 131 -29.89 11.82 -15.46
N GLU A 132 -31.03 12.24 -16.01
CA GLU A 132 -31.36 12.09 -17.42
C GLU A 132 -30.44 12.94 -18.31
N GLU A 133 -30.12 14.16 -17.88
CA GLU A 133 -29.25 15.09 -18.62
C GLU A 133 -27.77 14.67 -18.59
N ILE A 134 -27.33 14.00 -17.53
CA ILE A 134 -25.94 13.51 -17.40
C ILE A 134 -25.59 12.56 -18.55
N ALA A 135 -26.52 11.71 -18.99
CA ALA A 135 -26.31 10.77 -20.08
C ALA A 135 -26.09 11.42 -21.45
N PHE A 136 -26.35 12.72 -21.58
CA PHE A 136 -26.12 13.51 -22.80
C PHE A 136 -24.86 14.38 -22.72
N GLN A 137 -24.20 14.43 -21.55
CA GLN A 137 -22.94 15.17 -21.39
C GLN A 137 -21.79 14.50 -22.14
N VAL A 138 -20.88 15.32 -22.67
CA VAL A 138 -19.75 14.84 -23.46
C VAL A 138 -18.87 13.90 -22.62
N GLY A 139 -18.67 12.68 -23.12
CA GLY A 139 -17.86 11.65 -22.46
C GLY A 139 -18.57 10.96 -21.28
N LEU A 140 -19.89 11.10 -21.16
CA LEU A 140 -20.77 10.40 -20.22
C LEU A 140 -21.96 9.78 -20.96
N SER A 141 -21.82 9.51 -22.26
CA SER A 141 -22.88 8.82 -22.99
C SER A 141 -23.00 7.35 -22.55
N LYS A 142 -24.13 6.72 -22.86
CA LYS A 142 -24.29 5.26 -22.71
C LYS A 142 -23.16 4.48 -23.39
N MET A 143 -22.69 4.95 -24.55
CA MET A 143 -21.57 4.34 -25.24
C MET A 143 -20.26 4.48 -24.46
N ASP A 144 -20.04 5.62 -23.80
CA ASP A 144 -18.84 5.85 -22.98
C ASP A 144 -18.85 4.98 -21.73
N LEU A 145 -20.01 4.85 -21.06
CA LEU A 145 -20.19 3.89 -19.96
C LEU A 145 -19.79 2.47 -20.40
N ARG A 146 -20.37 1.97 -21.51
CA ARG A 146 -20.05 0.62 -22.01
C ARG A 146 -18.56 0.44 -22.30
N LYS A 147 -17.89 1.47 -22.86
CA LYS A 147 -16.45 1.44 -23.11
C LYS A 147 -15.65 1.36 -21.82
N VAL A 148 -15.99 2.17 -20.81
CA VAL A 148 -15.31 2.18 -19.51
C VAL A 148 -15.52 0.86 -18.78
N VAL A 149 -16.77 0.40 -18.66
CA VAL A 149 -17.13 -0.89 -18.05
C VAL A 149 -16.38 -2.03 -18.73
N LYS A 150 -16.38 -2.08 -20.06
CA LYS A 150 -15.63 -3.12 -20.79
C LYS A 150 -14.13 -3.03 -20.51
N ALA A 151 -13.54 -1.84 -20.59
CA ALA A 151 -12.09 -1.68 -20.39
C ALA A 151 -11.63 -1.98 -18.97
N SER A 152 -12.48 -1.73 -17.96
CA SER A 152 -12.12 -1.88 -16.55
C SER A 152 -12.59 -3.20 -15.93
N LEU A 153 -13.66 -3.82 -16.43
CA LEU A 153 -14.36 -4.93 -15.75
C LEU A 153 -14.40 -6.23 -16.57
N SER A 154 -14.16 -6.23 -17.89
CA SER A 154 -14.24 -7.48 -18.69
C SER A 154 -13.01 -8.40 -18.56
N GLY A 155 -12.19 -8.21 -17.53
CA GLY A 155 -10.91 -8.89 -17.32
C GLY A 155 -10.35 -8.61 -15.93
N VAL A 156 -11.20 -8.69 -14.92
CA VAL A 156 -10.82 -8.43 -13.52
C VAL A 156 -9.80 -9.45 -13.03
N ASP A 157 -9.90 -10.70 -13.45
CA ASP A 157 -8.89 -11.76 -13.26
C ASP A 157 -7.50 -11.33 -13.75
N LYS A 158 -7.42 -10.75 -14.96
CA LYS A 158 -6.16 -10.23 -15.52
C LYS A 158 -5.69 -9.01 -14.76
N SER A 159 -6.61 -8.18 -14.29
CA SER A 159 -6.33 -6.99 -13.49
C SER A 159 -5.75 -7.35 -12.13
N ILE A 160 -6.31 -8.35 -11.44
CA ILE A 160 -5.78 -8.93 -10.20
C ILE A 160 -4.35 -9.43 -10.42
N ASN A 161 -4.13 -10.22 -11.46
CA ASN A 161 -2.79 -10.71 -11.80
C ASN A 161 -1.80 -9.57 -12.13
N ALA A 162 -2.26 -8.51 -12.78
CA ALA A 162 -1.44 -7.33 -13.05
C ALA A 162 -1.07 -6.59 -11.76
N MET A 163 -2.01 -6.44 -10.82
CA MET A 163 -1.75 -5.85 -9.51
C MET A 163 -0.72 -6.67 -8.72
N TYR A 164 -0.88 -8.00 -8.66
CA TYR A 164 0.10 -8.90 -8.02
C TYR A 164 1.49 -8.74 -8.63
N LYS A 165 1.60 -8.76 -9.96
CA LYS A 165 2.89 -8.56 -10.67
C LYS A 165 3.48 -7.18 -10.41
N LYS A 166 2.64 -6.15 -10.26
CA LYS A 166 3.10 -4.78 -9.97
C LYS A 166 3.63 -4.67 -8.54
N LEU A 167 2.97 -5.31 -7.57
CA LEU A 167 3.51 -5.46 -6.21
C LEU A 167 4.85 -6.18 -6.24
N GLN A 168 4.92 -7.37 -6.87
CA GLN A 168 6.15 -8.16 -6.93
C GLN A 168 7.33 -7.40 -7.54
N LYS A 169 7.13 -6.70 -8.67
CA LYS A 169 8.22 -5.99 -9.37
C LYS A 169 8.75 -4.77 -8.64
N ASN A 170 7.93 -4.19 -7.78
CA ASN A 170 8.26 -2.98 -7.05
C ASN A 170 9.05 -3.28 -5.78
N LEU A 171 9.00 -4.52 -5.28
CA LEU A 171 9.68 -4.94 -4.06
C LEU A 171 11.09 -5.46 -4.39
N THR A 172 12.02 -5.09 -3.53
CA THR A 172 13.35 -5.68 -3.43
C THR A 172 13.31 -6.93 -2.54
N SER A 173 12.50 -6.93 -1.48
CA SER A 173 12.33 -8.06 -0.56
C SER A 173 11.08 -8.87 -0.90
N GLU A 174 11.27 -10.02 -1.55
CA GLU A 174 10.18 -10.92 -1.95
C GLU A 174 9.42 -11.52 -0.74
N GLU A 175 10.06 -11.59 0.43
CA GLU A 175 9.46 -12.13 1.66
C GLU A 175 8.28 -11.29 2.17
N LEU A 176 8.21 -10.00 1.80
CA LEU A 176 7.10 -9.12 2.15
C LEU A 176 5.85 -9.32 1.29
N LEU A 177 6.02 -9.94 0.11
CA LEU A 177 4.96 -10.06 -0.89
C LEU A 177 3.70 -10.78 -0.37
N PRO A 178 3.79 -11.94 0.33
CA PRO A 178 2.60 -12.61 0.85
C PRO A 178 1.79 -11.73 1.80
N SER A 179 2.46 -11.05 2.73
CA SER A 179 1.80 -10.16 3.70
C SER A 179 1.14 -8.96 3.03
N LEU A 180 1.82 -8.33 2.06
CA LEU A 180 1.27 -7.22 1.27
C LEU A 180 0.09 -7.67 0.41
N TRP A 181 0.15 -8.88 -0.15
CA TRP A 181 -0.94 -9.43 -0.94
C TRP A 181 -2.17 -9.70 -0.07
N ASP A 182 -2.00 -10.26 1.13
CA ASP A 182 -3.11 -10.45 2.06
C ASP A 182 -3.72 -9.10 2.48
N LYS A 183 -2.89 -8.07 2.73
CA LYS A 183 -3.37 -6.70 2.96
C LYS A 183 -4.17 -6.15 1.78
N CYS A 184 -3.77 -6.47 0.54
CA CYS A 184 -4.50 -6.09 -0.67
C CYS A 184 -5.94 -6.62 -0.65
N LYS A 185 -6.16 -7.86 -0.20
CA LYS A 185 -7.51 -8.45 -0.11
C LYS A 185 -8.44 -7.66 0.81
N TYR A 186 -7.92 -7.06 1.89
CA TYR A 186 -8.73 -6.20 2.76
C TYR A 186 -9.11 -4.88 2.09
N ILE A 187 -8.19 -4.24 1.36
CA ILE A 187 -8.44 -2.97 0.66
C ILE A 187 -9.37 -3.18 -0.56
N VAL A 188 -9.42 -4.39 -1.11
CA VAL A 188 -10.41 -4.77 -2.13
C VAL A 188 -11.85 -4.69 -1.62
N LYS A 189 -12.07 -4.82 -0.30
CA LYS A 189 -13.38 -4.53 0.29
C LYS A 189 -13.78 -3.06 0.10
N ASP A 190 -12.86 -2.13 0.33
CA ASP A 190 -13.10 -0.70 0.11
C ASP A 190 -13.33 -0.39 -1.38
N PHE A 191 -12.71 -1.16 -2.28
CA PHE A 191 -13.01 -1.11 -3.71
C PHE A 191 -14.45 -1.54 -4.00
N LEU A 192 -14.92 -2.64 -3.40
CA LEU A 192 -16.28 -3.14 -3.58
C LEU A 192 -17.34 -2.14 -3.07
N ASP A 193 -17.07 -1.45 -1.97
CA ASP A 193 -17.96 -0.42 -1.45
C ASP A 193 -18.07 0.77 -2.43
N LYS A 194 -16.95 1.21 -3.02
CA LYS A 194 -16.97 2.24 -4.09
C LYS A 194 -17.67 1.75 -5.35
N TYR A 195 -17.48 0.49 -5.72
CA TYR A 195 -18.14 -0.11 -6.87
C TYR A 195 -19.65 -0.20 -6.66
N HIS A 196 -20.11 -0.48 -5.44
CA HIS A 196 -21.52 -0.46 -5.09
C HIS A 196 -22.13 0.93 -5.32
N SER A 197 -21.51 1.99 -4.79
CA SER A 197 -21.96 3.37 -5.03
C SER A 197 -21.98 3.72 -6.52
N PHE A 198 -20.97 3.29 -7.28
CA PHE A 198 -20.96 3.45 -8.73
C PHE A 198 -22.13 2.75 -9.41
N ALA A 199 -22.46 1.51 -9.01
CA ALA A 199 -23.57 0.77 -9.58
C ALA A 199 -24.92 1.45 -9.32
N GLU A 200 -25.12 2.01 -8.13
CA GLU A 200 -26.32 2.80 -7.81
C GLU A 200 -26.44 4.06 -8.67
N LEU A 201 -25.32 4.76 -8.91
CA LEU A 201 -25.30 5.93 -9.79
C LEU A 201 -25.61 5.55 -11.23
N VAL A 202 -25.03 4.44 -11.71
CA VAL A 202 -25.29 3.94 -13.06
C VAL A 202 -26.76 3.57 -13.24
N ALA A 203 -27.38 2.91 -12.26
CA ALA A 203 -28.79 2.55 -12.31
C ALA A 203 -29.70 3.78 -12.42
N LYS A 204 -29.33 4.90 -11.79
CA LYS A 204 -30.07 6.18 -11.86
C LYS A 204 -29.89 6.88 -13.20
N VAL A 205 -28.64 6.99 -13.69
CA VAL A 205 -28.31 7.77 -14.90
C VAL A 205 -28.57 6.98 -16.19
N TYR A 206 -28.41 5.65 -16.14
CA TYR A 206 -28.48 4.76 -17.31
C TYR A 206 -29.38 3.55 -17.04
N PRO A 207 -30.69 3.73 -16.83
CA PRO A 207 -31.60 2.66 -16.40
C PRO A 207 -31.74 1.50 -17.40
N THR A 208 -31.30 1.67 -18.65
CA THR A 208 -31.32 0.64 -19.69
C THR A 208 -29.99 -0.09 -19.85
N GLU A 209 -28.96 0.32 -19.12
CA GLU A 209 -27.61 -0.28 -19.20
C GLU A 209 -27.41 -1.28 -18.07
N ASN A 210 -26.72 -2.37 -18.39
CA ASN A 210 -26.35 -3.40 -17.42
C ASN A 210 -24.84 -3.38 -17.22
N ILE A 211 -24.43 -3.43 -15.96
CA ILE A 211 -23.04 -3.61 -15.54
C ILE A 211 -22.93 -4.86 -14.66
N PRO A 212 -21.73 -5.44 -14.48
CA PRO A 212 -21.55 -6.58 -13.58
C PRO A 212 -22.10 -6.30 -12.19
N ALA A 213 -22.81 -7.27 -11.61
CA ALA A 213 -23.39 -7.10 -10.28
C ALA A 213 -22.29 -7.01 -9.21
N VAL A 214 -22.58 -6.35 -8.09
CA VAL A 214 -21.64 -6.27 -6.96
C VAL A 214 -21.28 -7.65 -6.42
N SER A 215 -22.23 -8.61 -6.45
CA SER A 215 -21.99 -10.00 -6.09
C SER A 215 -21.04 -10.71 -7.06
N GLU A 216 -21.22 -10.51 -8.36
CA GLU A 216 -20.34 -11.07 -9.39
C GLU A 216 -18.91 -10.53 -9.24
N MET A 217 -18.76 -9.22 -9.02
CA MET A 217 -17.45 -8.61 -8.75
C MET A 217 -16.81 -9.16 -7.49
N ARG A 218 -17.58 -9.39 -6.42
CA ARG A 218 -17.10 -9.99 -5.18
C ARG A 218 -16.59 -11.41 -5.41
N ASP A 219 -17.32 -12.22 -6.17
CA ASP A 219 -16.94 -13.60 -6.47
C ASP A 219 -15.65 -13.65 -7.31
N LEU A 220 -15.51 -12.74 -8.29
CA LEU A 220 -14.27 -12.60 -9.06
C LEU A 220 -13.07 -12.20 -8.19
N LEU A 221 -13.28 -11.25 -7.28
CA LEU A 221 -12.23 -10.76 -6.36
C LEU A 221 -11.89 -11.78 -5.26
N ALA A 222 -12.80 -12.70 -4.92
CA ALA A 222 -12.54 -13.78 -3.98
C ALA A 222 -11.53 -14.83 -4.50
N THR A 223 -11.17 -14.77 -5.79
CA THR A 223 -10.14 -15.63 -6.39
C THR A 223 -8.69 -15.17 -6.09
N MET A 224 -8.53 -14.06 -5.37
CA MET A 224 -7.24 -13.49 -4.93
C MET A 224 -6.52 -14.29 -3.85
#